data_AF-A0A2X2LQY0-F1
#
_entry.id   AF-A0A2X2LQY0-F1
#
_cell.length_a   1.000
_cell.length_b   1.000
_cell.length_c   1.000
_cell.angle_alpha   90.00
_cell.angle_beta   90.00
_cell.angle_gamma   90.00
#
_symmetry.space_group_name_H-M   'P 1'
#
loop_
_entity.id
_entity.type
_entity.pdbx_description
1 polymer ?
#
loop_
_entity_poly.entity_id
_entity_poly.type
_entity_poly.pdbx_seq_one_letter_code
_entity_poly.pdbx_strand_id
1 'polypeptide(L)'
;MLVICYYQSLRYEFNIEEEKSFLISSNGKSPIPVSDLENDITLKNIQGQLVYIIDQKEKELTNGVEISGIVFYLANNQKEIYTPLDYEDILIGDKEGYRVRFKEGAPNLLLKKIESNWQLNLFEGDIYLNNHLQKVVQQLPLSLGDEISFQGTIVKLFPDEIQIWGG
;
A
#
# COMPACT_ATOMS: atom_id res chain seq x y z
N MET A 1 12.19 7.67 3.93
CA MET A 1 11.63 6.37 3.50
C MET A 1 10.12 6.44 3.60
N LEU A 2 9.43 5.94 2.58
CA LEU A 2 7.96 5.92 2.55
C LEU A 2 7.45 4.74 3.38
N VAL A 3 6.54 5.03 4.30
CA VAL A 3 5.83 4.02 5.09
C VAL A 3 4.38 4.06 4.67
N ILE A 4 3.86 2.90 4.29
CA ILE A 4 2.44 2.67 4.05
C ILE A 4 1.93 1.86 5.21
N CYS A 5 0.77 2.22 5.76
CA CYS A 5 0.15 1.41 6.78
C CYS A 5 -1.36 1.31 6.59
N TYR A 6 -1.91 0.23 7.12
CA TYR A 6 -3.32 -0.10 7.03
C TYR A 6 -3.89 -0.23 8.44
N TYR A 7 -4.96 0.50 8.72
CA TYR A 7 -5.63 0.50 10.02
C TYR A 7 -7.12 0.78 9.81
N GLN A 8 -7.98 -0.02 10.46
CA GLN A 8 -9.44 0.13 10.42
C GLN A 8 -10.02 0.37 9.01
N SER A 9 -9.66 -0.48 8.04
CA SER A 9 -10.14 -0.40 6.64
C SER A 9 -9.69 0.85 5.87
N LEU A 10 -8.73 1.61 6.39
CA LEU A 10 -8.12 2.76 5.72
C LEU A 10 -6.63 2.51 5.45
N ARG A 11 -6.13 3.08 4.35
CA ARG A 11 -4.70 3.23 4.08
C ARG A 11 -4.24 4.61 4.52
N TYR A 12 -3.05 4.65 5.12
CA TYR A 12 -2.30 5.87 5.41
C TYR A 12 -0.89 5.77 4.82
N GLU A 13 -0.27 6.92 4.58
CA GLU A 13 1.12 7.00 4.16
C GLU A 13 1.82 8.20 4.80
N PHE A 14 3.12 8.07 5.03
CA PHE A 14 3.99 9.16 5.48
C PHE A 14 5.45 8.84 5.21
N ASN A 15 6.27 9.89 5.09
CA ASN A 15 7.72 9.77 4.89
C ASN A 15 8.47 10.01 6.20
N ILE A 16 9.33 9.06 6.58
CA ILE A 16 10.26 9.21 7.70
C ILE A 16 11.65 9.49 7.13
N GLU A 17 12.09 10.75 7.24
CA GLU A 17 13.45 11.15 6.88
C GLU A 17 14.48 10.56 7.87
N GLU A 18 15.74 10.51 7.46
CA GLU A 18 16.82 10.01 8.30
C GLU A 18 16.94 10.80 9.62
N GLU A 19 17.17 10.09 10.72
CA GLU A 19 17.21 10.61 12.09
C GLU A 19 15.91 11.29 12.57
N LYS A 20 14.81 11.22 11.80
CA LYS A 20 13.48 11.64 12.25
C LYS A 20 12.73 10.49 12.89
N SER A 21 11.75 10.85 13.72
CA SER A 21 10.82 9.94 14.34
C SER A 21 9.37 10.44 14.26
N PHE A 22 8.43 9.51 14.28
CA PHE A 22 7.01 9.78 14.46
C PHE A 22 6.46 9.02 15.66
N LEU A 23 5.63 9.70 16.43
CA LEU A 23 4.87 9.09 17.52
C LEU A 23 3.47 8.71 17.03
N ILE A 24 3.11 7.45 17.21
CA ILE A 24 1.75 6.96 17.07
C ILE A 24 1.19 6.77 18.48
N SER A 25 0.17 7.56 18.82
CA SER A 25 -0.41 7.64 20.16
C SER A 25 -1.91 7.90 20.06
N SER A 26 -2.68 7.30 20.96
CA SER A 26 -4.12 7.55 21.13
C SER A 26 -4.44 8.86 21.85
N ASN A 27 -3.45 9.46 22.53
CA ASN A 27 -3.64 10.62 23.41
C ASN A 27 -2.99 11.90 22.89
N GLY A 28 -2.55 11.94 21.62
CA GLY A 28 -1.80 13.06 21.08
C GLY A 28 -1.84 13.18 19.55
N LYS A 29 -0.98 14.04 19.01
CA LYS A 29 -0.84 14.18 17.56
C LYS A 29 -0.17 12.93 16.99
N SER A 30 -0.91 12.20 16.16
CA SER A 30 -0.43 11.00 15.48
C SER A 30 -0.60 11.15 13.96
N PRO A 31 0.29 10.56 13.13
CA PRO A 31 0.08 10.50 11.68
C PRO A 31 -1.14 9.65 11.29
N ILE A 32 -1.65 8.81 12.20
CA ILE A 32 -2.82 7.96 11.99
C ILE A 32 -3.80 8.11 13.17
N PRO A 33 -5.12 8.13 12.93
CA PRO A 33 -6.13 8.34 13.97
C PRO A 33 -6.37 7.05 14.76
N VAL A 34 -5.44 6.69 15.64
CA VAL A 34 -5.55 5.51 16.52
C VAL A 34 -6.33 5.87 17.79
N SER A 35 -7.29 5.03 18.19
CA SER A 35 -8.15 5.24 19.37
C SER A 35 -7.83 4.33 20.54
N ASP A 36 -7.36 3.11 20.26
CA ASP A 36 -7.31 2.01 21.25
C ASP A 36 -5.90 1.43 21.39
N LEU A 37 -4.91 2.33 21.49
CA LEU A 37 -3.51 1.93 21.61
C LEU A 37 -3.12 1.74 23.08
N GLU A 38 -2.67 0.52 23.43
CA GLU A 38 -2.25 0.16 24.78
C GLU A 38 -0.95 0.88 25.20
N ASN A 39 0.02 0.95 24.29
CA ASN A 39 1.29 1.65 24.46
C ASN A 39 1.64 2.43 23.19
N ASP A 40 2.13 3.66 23.35
CA ASP A 40 2.60 4.48 22.24
C ASP A 40 3.68 3.77 21.40
N ILE A 41 3.61 3.92 20.09
CA ILE A 41 4.58 3.36 19.14
C ILE A 41 5.42 4.52 18.59
N THR A 42 6.73 4.50 18.79
CA THR A 42 7.63 5.43 18.11
C THR A 42 8.26 4.75 16.90
N LEU A 43 8.05 5.30 15.71
CA LEU A 43 8.76 4.90 14.50
C LEU A 43 9.97 5.81 14.31
N LYS A 44 11.14 5.25 13.99
CA LYS A 44 12.37 6.02 13.76
C LYS A 44 13.14 5.46 12.58
N ASN A 45 13.69 6.36 11.76
CA ASN A 45 14.63 5.99 10.71
C ASN A 45 16.05 6.25 11.21
N ILE A 46 16.82 5.17 11.41
CA ILE A 46 18.21 5.19 11.88
C ILE A 46 19.08 4.79 10.70
N GLN A 47 19.81 5.75 10.11
CA GLN A 47 20.72 5.50 8.99
C GLN A 47 20.10 4.71 7.81
N GLY A 48 18.83 4.98 7.49
CA GLY A 48 18.11 4.30 6.41
C GLY A 48 17.40 3.01 6.83
N GLN A 49 17.54 2.55 8.07
CA GLN A 49 16.78 1.42 8.62
C GLN A 49 15.62 1.93 9.47
N LEU A 50 14.40 1.45 9.21
CA LEU A 50 13.25 1.76 10.05
C LEU A 50 13.16 0.81 11.23
N VAL A 51 12.97 1.38 12.41
CA VAL A 51 12.71 0.67 13.66
C VAL A 51 11.42 1.19 14.30
N TYR A 52 10.81 0.35 15.12
CA TYR A 52 9.73 0.73 16.01
C TYR A 52 10.12 0.47 17.46
N ILE A 53 9.67 1.36 18.35
CA ILE A 53 9.96 1.30 19.78
C ILE A 53 8.65 1.31 20.55
N ILE A 54 8.46 0.29 21.40
CA ILE A 54 7.32 0.16 22.32
C ILE A 54 7.89 -0.29 23.66
N ASP A 55 7.51 0.36 24.77
CA ASP A 55 8.01 0.05 26.11
C ASP A 55 9.54 -0.05 26.20
N GLN A 56 10.23 0.91 25.54
CA GLN A 56 11.70 0.98 25.45
C GLN A 56 12.36 -0.21 24.71
N LYS A 57 11.58 -1.09 24.08
CA LYS A 57 12.08 -2.19 23.26
C LYS A 57 12.08 -1.76 21.80
N GLU A 58 13.27 -1.66 21.23
CA GLU A 58 13.49 -1.37 19.82
C GLU A 58 13.48 -2.68 19.01
N LYS A 59 12.81 -2.65 17.87
CA LYS A 59 12.75 -3.74 16.89
C LYS A 59 12.77 -3.17 15.48
N GLU A 60 13.32 -3.93 14.54
CA GLU A 60 13.28 -3.58 13.13
C GLU A 60 11.83 -3.61 12.59
N LEU A 61 11.46 -2.58 11.84
CA LEU A 61 10.19 -2.54 11.11
C LEU A 61 10.42 -3.16 9.73
N THR A 62 9.75 -4.26 9.43
CA THR A 62 9.81 -4.94 8.13
C THR A 62 8.42 -5.06 7.51
N ASN A 63 8.35 -5.37 6.22
CA ASN A 63 7.08 -5.47 5.49
C ASN A 63 6.15 -6.53 6.12
N GLY A 64 4.90 -6.13 6.38
CA GLY A 64 3.88 -6.98 6.96
C GLY A 64 3.88 -7.04 8.49
N VAL A 65 4.75 -6.30 9.18
CA VAL A 65 4.70 -6.19 10.64
C VAL A 65 3.37 -5.59 11.08
N GLU A 66 2.65 -6.31 11.94
CA GLU A 66 1.41 -5.84 12.56
C GLU A 66 1.64 -5.47 14.03
N ILE A 67 1.22 -4.27 14.41
CA ILE A 67 1.30 -3.76 15.78
C ILE A 67 -0.04 -3.12 16.12
N SER A 68 -0.74 -3.64 17.13
CA SER A 68 -2.01 -3.10 17.61
C SER A 68 -3.05 -2.91 16.49
N GLY A 69 -3.13 -3.87 15.56
CA GLY A 69 -4.03 -3.84 14.41
C GLY A 69 -3.62 -2.91 13.26
N ILE A 70 -2.43 -2.28 13.34
CA ILE A 70 -1.85 -1.50 12.26
C ILE A 70 -0.83 -2.37 11.53
N VAL A 71 -1.04 -2.60 10.24
CA VAL A 71 -0.09 -3.36 9.40
C VAL A 71 0.80 -2.37 8.65
N PHE A 72 2.12 -2.54 8.74
CA PHE A 72 3.11 -1.65 8.15
C PHE A 72 3.81 -2.27 6.95
N TYR A 73 4.10 -1.44 5.96
CA TYR A 73 4.93 -1.76 4.81
C TYR A 73 5.87 -0.61 4.51
N LEU A 74 7.08 -0.95 4.10
CA LEU A 74 8.09 -0.05 3.59
C LEU A 74 7.96 -0.02 2.08
N ALA A 75 7.73 1.15 1.53
CA ALA A 75 7.62 1.32 0.09
C ALA A 75 8.86 2.01 -0.45
N ASN A 76 9.41 1.44 -1.53
CA ASN A 76 10.34 2.16 -2.38
C ASN A 76 9.56 3.16 -3.26
N ASN A 77 10.21 4.26 -3.64
CA ASN A 77 9.62 5.26 -4.54
C ASN A 77 9.99 5.03 -6.01
N GLN A 78 10.59 3.89 -6.34
CA GLN A 78 10.98 3.57 -7.70
C GLN A 78 9.75 3.09 -8.47
N LYS A 79 9.45 3.76 -9.58
CA LYS A 79 8.25 3.50 -10.37
C LYS A 79 8.56 2.62 -11.57
N GLU A 80 7.77 1.57 -11.73
CA GLU A 80 7.60 0.84 -12.98
C GLU A 80 6.44 1.45 -13.75
N ILE A 81 6.62 1.62 -15.07
CA ILE A 81 5.66 2.29 -15.95
C ILE A 81 5.21 1.32 -17.03
N TYR A 82 3.90 1.17 -17.19
CA TYR A 82 3.26 0.31 -18.18
C TYR A 82 2.35 1.15 -19.09
N THR A 83 2.63 1.19 -20.38
CA THR A 83 1.91 2.03 -21.36
C THR A 83 0.71 1.29 -22.00
N PRO A 84 -0.48 1.91 -22.14
CA PRO A 84 -1.67 1.31 -22.76
C PRO A 84 -1.54 1.16 -24.27
N LEU A 85 -0.55 1.82 -24.91
CA LEU A 85 -0.20 1.59 -26.31
C LEU A 85 0.24 0.15 -26.57
N ASP A 86 0.73 -0.53 -25.53
CA ASP A 86 1.18 -1.92 -25.61
C ASP A 86 0.12 -2.89 -25.06
N TYR A 87 -0.82 -2.40 -24.23
CA TYR A 87 -1.68 -3.25 -23.42
C TYR A 87 -3.07 -2.64 -23.15
N GLU A 88 -4.13 -3.30 -23.64
CA GLU A 88 -5.51 -2.99 -23.25
C GLU A 88 -5.88 -3.59 -21.88
N ASP A 89 -5.06 -4.52 -21.37
CA ASP A 89 -5.22 -5.10 -20.04
C ASP A 89 -3.90 -5.50 -19.38
N ILE A 90 -3.92 -5.59 -18.04
CA ILE A 90 -2.80 -6.03 -17.23
C ILE A 90 -3.28 -6.88 -16.05
N LEU A 91 -2.77 -8.11 -15.96
CA LEU A 91 -2.95 -8.99 -14.81
C LEU A 91 -1.85 -8.74 -13.78
N ILE A 92 -2.27 -8.55 -12.53
CA ILE A 92 -1.44 -8.18 -11.39
C ILE A 92 -1.76 -9.11 -10.23
N GLY A 93 -0.74 -9.68 -9.57
CA GLY A 93 -0.95 -10.61 -8.44
C GLY A 93 0.11 -11.70 -8.32
N ASP A 94 -0.22 -12.83 -7.70
CA ASP A 94 0.74 -13.88 -7.34
C ASP A 94 0.75 -15.10 -8.29
N LYS A 95 -0.18 -15.15 -9.25
CA LYS A 95 -0.30 -16.28 -10.18
C LYS A 95 0.77 -16.27 -11.27
N GLU A 96 1.12 -17.47 -11.73
CA GLU A 96 2.00 -17.66 -12.87
C GLU A 96 1.36 -17.10 -14.16
N GLY A 97 2.18 -16.50 -15.02
CA GLY A 97 1.72 -15.88 -16.27
C GLY A 97 1.13 -14.48 -16.11
N TYR A 98 0.96 -13.96 -14.89
CA TYR A 98 0.59 -12.57 -14.67
C TYR A 98 1.73 -11.64 -15.08
N ARG A 99 1.39 -10.49 -15.67
CA ARG A 99 2.39 -9.55 -16.17
C ARG A 99 3.17 -8.93 -15.02
N VAL A 100 2.48 -8.54 -13.96
CA VAL A 100 3.10 -7.99 -12.75
C VAL A 100 2.92 -9.01 -11.64
N ARG A 101 4.02 -9.68 -11.30
CA ARG A 101 4.00 -10.79 -10.35
C ARG A 101 4.57 -10.39 -9.00
N PHE A 102 3.81 -10.67 -7.95
CA PHE A 102 4.19 -10.47 -6.55
C PHE A 102 4.40 -11.80 -5.83
N LYS A 103 4.84 -11.72 -4.56
CA LYS A 103 4.95 -12.88 -3.68
C LYS A 103 3.58 -13.47 -3.39
N GLU A 104 3.57 -14.74 -2.99
CA GLU A 104 2.37 -15.48 -2.60
C GLU A 104 1.55 -14.70 -1.56
N GLY A 105 0.23 -14.69 -1.76
CA GLY A 105 -0.73 -13.98 -0.91
C GLY A 105 -1.05 -12.55 -1.36
N ALA A 106 -0.42 -12.04 -2.43
CA ALA A 106 -0.83 -10.79 -3.06
C ALA A 106 -2.23 -10.92 -3.71
N PRO A 107 -3.04 -9.85 -3.71
CA PRO A 107 -4.33 -9.88 -4.39
C PRO A 107 -4.16 -10.12 -5.88
N ASN A 108 -5.11 -10.84 -6.48
CA ASN A 108 -5.13 -11.13 -7.90
C ASN A 108 -6.19 -10.28 -8.59
N LEU A 109 -5.77 -9.44 -9.52
CA LEU A 109 -6.64 -8.49 -10.20
C LEU A 109 -6.29 -8.29 -11.67
N LEU A 110 -7.26 -7.80 -12.41
CA LEU A 110 -7.15 -7.36 -13.79
C LEU A 110 -7.49 -5.87 -13.86
N LEU A 111 -6.60 -5.07 -14.45
CA LEU A 111 -6.95 -3.74 -14.92
C LEU A 111 -7.15 -3.82 -16.43
N LYS A 112 -8.32 -3.42 -16.89
CA LYS A 112 -8.70 -3.48 -18.30
C LYS A 112 -9.24 -2.15 -18.78
N LYS A 113 -8.77 -1.68 -19.92
CA LYS A 113 -9.32 -0.51 -20.61
C LYS A 113 -10.50 -0.97 -21.47
N ILE A 114 -11.66 -0.37 -21.25
CA ILE A 114 -12.87 -0.56 -22.04
C ILE A 114 -13.22 0.80 -22.62
N GLU A 115 -13.05 0.93 -23.94
CA GLU A 115 -13.13 2.22 -24.64
C GLU A 115 -12.15 3.24 -24.02
N SER A 116 -12.67 4.26 -23.33
CA SER A 116 -11.90 5.32 -22.68
C SER A 116 -11.78 5.16 -21.16
N ASN A 117 -12.40 4.13 -20.57
CA ASN A 117 -12.47 3.96 -19.12
C ASN A 117 -11.67 2.74 -18.67
N TRP A 118 -11.07 2.83 -17.48
CA TRP A 118 -10.44 1.68 -16.84
C TRP A 118 -11.45 0.93 -15.97
N GLN A 119 -11.32 -0.39 -15.92
CA GLN A 119 -12.08 -1.28 -15.06
C GLN A 119 -11.13 -2.16 -14.27
N LEU A 120 -11.40 -2.31 -12.98
CA LEU A 120 -10.75 -3.25 -12.07
C LEU A 120 -11.64 -4.47 -11.90
N ASN A 121 -11.10 -5.67 -12.11
CA ASN A 121 -11.71 -6.91 -11.66
C ASN A 121 -10.84 -7.53 -10.58
N LEU A 122 -11.35 -7.62 -9.35
CA LEU A 122 -10.62 -8.21 -8.22
C LEU A 122 -11.06 -9.67 -8.05
N PHE A 123 -10.17 -10.60 -8.34
CA PHE A 123 -10.44 -12.03 -8.31
C PHE A 123 -10.20 -12.63 -6.92
N GLU A 124 -9.18 -12.15 -6.21
CA GLU A 124 -8.74 -12.69 -4.92
C GLU A 124 -8.04 -11.61 -4.09
N GLY A 125 -8.18 -11.72 -2.77
CA GLY A 125 -7.52 -10.83 -1.81
C GLY A 125 -8.24 -9.49 -1.63
N ASP A 126 -7.66 -8.68 -0.74
CA ASP A 126 -8.15 -7.36 -0.40
C ASP A 126 -7.23 -6.29 -1.00
N ILE A 127 -7.82 -5.17 -1.43
CA ILE A 127 -7.09 -3.98 -1.88
C ILE A 127 -7.65 -2.74 -1.19
N TYR A 128 -6.95 -1.62 -1.32
CA TYR A 128 -7.45 -0.30 -0.93
C TYR A 128 -7.58 0.54 -2.19
N LEU A 129 -8.81 0.90 -2.56
CA LEU A 129 -9.07 1.84 -3.64
C LEU A 129 -9.29 3.23 -3.03
N ASN A 130 -8.45 4.19 -3.40
CA ASN A 130 -8.48 5.56 -2.88
C ASN A 130 -8.56 5.59 -1.34
N ASN A 131 -7.69 4.81 -0.69
CA ASN A 131 -7.59 4.59 0.75
C ASN A 131 -8.68 3.75 1.40
N HIS A 132 -9.72 3.31 0.68
CA HIS A 132 -10.80 2.52 1.25
C HIS A 132 -10.67 1.04 0.90
N LEU A 133 -10.73 0.19 1.91
CA LEU A 133 -10.72 -1.27 1.75
C LEU A 133 -11.84 -1.71 0.80
N GLN A 134 -11.45 -2.39 -0.28
CA GLN A 134 -12.32 -3.15 -1.15
C GLN A 134 -12.05 -4.62 -0.90
N LYS A 135 -13.09 -5.34 -0.49
CA LYS A 135 -13.09 -6.80 -0.48
C LYS A 135 -13.36 -7.30 -1.89
N VAL A 136 -13.20 -8.59 -2.14
CA VAL A 136 -13.46 -9.20 -3.46
C VAL A 136 -14.80 -8.70 -4.04
N VAL A 137 -14.70 -7.86 -5.08
CA VAL A 137 -15.81 -7.34 -5.89
C VAL A 137 -15.50 -7.69 -7.33
N GLN A 138 -16.47 -8.29 -8.02
CA GLN A 138 -16.26 -8.84 -9.36
C GLN A 138 -15.75 -7.79 -10.35
N GLN A 139 -16.28 -6.55 -10.30
CA GLN A 139 -15.89 -5.46 -11.20
C GLN A 139 -16.14 -4.07 -10.57
N LEU A 140 -15.21 -3.13 -10.75
CA LEU A 140 -15.31 -1.74 -10.32
C LEU A 140 -14.82 -0.80 -11.45
N PRO A 141 -15.57 0.27 -11.79
CA PRO A 141 -15.06 1.30 -12.70
C PRO A 141 -13.97 2.11 -12.01
N LEU A 142 -12.97 2.53 -12.78
CA LEU A 142 -11.85 3.34 -12.31
C LEU A 142 -11.79 4.66 -13.10
N SER A 143 -11.54 5.73 -12.38
CA SER A 143 -11.27 7.05 -12.93
C SER A 143 -9.77 7.29 -13.06
N LEU A 144 -9.39 8.22 -13.93
CA LEU A 144 -8.01 8.68 -14.01
C LEU A 144 -7.59 9.33 -12.69
N GLY A 145 -6.41 8.96 -12.20
CA GLY A 145 -5.89 9.37 -10.90
C GLY A 145 -6.26 8.44 -9.74
N ASP A 146 -7.16 7.47 -9.96
CA ASP A 146 -7.47 6.46 -8.94
C ASP A 146 -6.21 5.67 -8.57
N GLU A 147 -6.15 5.33 -7.29
CA GLU A 147 -5.03 4.65 -6.67
C GLU A 147 -5.50 3.36 -6.01
N ILE A 148 -4.88 2.25 -6.40
CA ILE A 148 -5.04 0.94 -5.78
C ILE A 148 -3.81 0.69 -4.92
N SER A 149 -3.99 0.20 -3.70
CA SER A 149 -2.88 -0.17 -2.82
C SER A 149 -3.10 -1.51 -2.14
N PHE A 150 -2.04 -2.30 -2.00
CA PHE A 150 -2.03 -3.56 -1.28
C PHE A 150 -0.60 -3.90 -0.90
N GLN A 151 -0.39 -4.46 0.30
CA GLN A 151 0.92 -4.94 0.76
C GLN A 151 2.11 -3.98 0.51
N GLY A 152 1.90 -2.67 0.66
CA GLY A 152 2.94 -1.67 0.42
C GLY A 152 3.20 -1.34 -1.06
N THR A 153 2.49 -1.99 -1.98
CA THR A 153 2.43 -1.64 -3.39
C THR A 153 1.37 -0.57 -3.63
N ILE A 154 1.67 0.35 -4.52
CA ILE A 154 0.74 1.35 -5.05
C ILE A 154 0.68 1.21 -6.57
N VAL A 155 -0.53 1.17 -7.11
CA VAL A 155 -0.84 1.18 -8.53
C VAL A 155 -1.69 2.40 -8.82
N LYS A 156 -1.26 3.25 -9.77
CA LYS A 156 -1.96 4.48 -10.13
C LYS A 156 -2.22 4.57 -11.62
N LEU A 157 -3.43 5.00 -11.96
CA LEU A 157 -3.91 5.07 -13.33
C LEU A 157 -3.77 6.48 -13.89
N PHE A 158 -3.12 6.58 -15.04
CA PHE A 158 -3.01 7.80 -15.84
C PHE A 158 -3.60 7.56 -17.24
N PRO A 159 -3.83 8.62 -18.04
CA PRO A 159 -4.43 8.46 -19.37
C PRO A 159 -3.68 7.46 -20.26
N ASP A 160 -2.35 7.55 -20.22
CA ASP A 160 -1.42 6.89 -21.14
C ASP A 160 -0.41 5.99 -20.42
N GLU A 161 -0.61 5.69 -19.14
CA GLU A 161 0.23 4.78 -18.37
C GLU A 161 -0.42 4.28 -17.08
N ILE A 162 0.05 3.13 -16.61
CA ILE A 162 -0.14 2.61 -15.27
C ILE A 162 1.22 2.70 -14.59
N GLN A 163 1.27 3.38 -13.44
CA GLN A 163 2.47 3.43 -12.62
C GLN A 163 2.30 2.47 -11.44
N ILE A 164 3.32 1.66 -11.18
CA ILE A 164 3.38 0.75 -10.05
C ILE A 164 4.67 1.03 -9.26
N TRP A 165 4.58 1.18 -7.94
CA TRP A 165 5.73 1.35 -7.07
C TRP A 165 5.47 0.81 -5.67
N GLY A 166 6.51 0.85 -4.83
CA GLY A 166 6.48 0.24 -3.51
C GLY A 166 6.80 -1.26 -3.57
N GLY A 167 6.35 -2.00 -2.55
CA GLY A 167 6.63 -3.43 -2.38
C GLY A 167 7.74 -3.74 -1.38
#